data_AF-A0A0T5NS45-F1
#
_entry.id   AF-A0A0T5NS45-F1
#
_cell.length_a   1.000
_cell.length_b   1.000
_cell.length_c   1.000
_cell.angle_alpha   90.00
_cell.angle_beta   90.00
_cell.angle_gamma   90.00
#
_symmetry.space_group_name_H-M   'P 1'
#
loop_
_entity.id
_entity.type
_entity.pdbx_description
1 polymer ?
#
loop_
_entity_poly.entity_id
_entity_poly.type
_entity_poly.pdbx_seq_one_letter_code
_entity_poly.pdbx_strand_id
1 'polypeptide(L)'
;HERAGELSAPFETEAERDAFRTEIARVLDDRQLERLTSGDADALDKVLEDRLDRLYVAKVYLQSDAATANTEALRQVVDDLADTEYEKHRATDVDGETERGQVH
;
A
#
# COMPACT_ATOMS: atom_id res chain seq x y z
N HIS A 1 -2.46 -20.34 -21.87
CA HIS A 1 -1.77 -20.47 -20.58
C HIS A 1 -2.14 -19.29 -19.73
N GLU A 2 -2.90 -19.57 -18.69
CA GLU A 2 -3.38 -18.64 -17.68
C GLU A 2 -2.23 -17.84 -17.04
N ARG A 3 -2.36 -16.51 -16.97
CA ARG A 3 -1.55 -15.64 -16.10
C ARG A 3 -2.45 -14.92 -15.10
N ALA A 4 -3.28 -15.71 -14.42
CA ALA A 4 -3.94 -15.30 -13.19
C ALA A 4 -3.49 -16.31 -12.14
N GLY A 5 -2.74 -15.90 -11.12
CA GLY A 5 -2.57 -16.78 -9.95
C GLY A 5 -1.36 -16.66 -9.06
N GLU A 6 -0.34 -15.85 -9.35
CA GLU A 6 0.82 -15.74 -8.44
C GLU A 6 1.18 -14.27 -8.18
N LEU A 7 0.18 -13.47 -7.78
CA LEU A 7 0.48 -12.46 -6.77
C LEU A 7 0.73 -13.28 -5.51
N SER A 8 1.99 -13.67 -5.28
CA SER A 8 2.42 -14.23 -4.01
C SER A 8 1.77 -13.38 -2.94
N ALA A 9 0.85 -13.97 -2.16
CA ALA A 9 0.46 -13.30 -0.93
C ALA A 9 1.78 -12.94 -0.22
N PRO A 10 1.94 -11.73 0.32
CA PRO A 10 3.19 -11.31 0.97
C PRO A 10 3.61 -12.22 2.14
N PHE A 11 2.75 -13.16 2.52
CA PHE A 11 2.93 -14.12 3.59
C PHE A 11 2.69 -15.53 3.07
N GLU A 12 3.60 -16.44 3.35
CA GLU A 12 3.49 -17.85 2.97
C GLU A 12 2.57 -18.61 3.95
N THR A 13 2.50 -18.15 5.20
CA THR A 13 1.76 -18.79 6.29
C THR A 13 0.92 -17.81 7.11
N GLU A 14 -0.06 -18.36 7.86
CA GLU A 14 -0.84 -17.58 8.82
C GLU A 14 -0.01 -17.02 9.98
N ALA A 15 1.05 -17.75 10.38
CA ALA A 15 1.96 -17.30 11.43
C ALA A 15 2.71 -16.01 11.04
N GLU A 16 3.11 -15.88 9.77
CA GLU A 16 3.73 -14.65 9.28
C GLU A 16 2.75 -13.48 9.21
N ARG A 17 1.49 -13.76 8.81
CA ARG A 17 0.42 -12.75 8.85
C ARG A 17 0.21 -12.25 10.28
N ASP A 18 0.19 -13.16 11.25
CA ASP A 18 0.00 -12.82 12.65
C ASP A 18 1.17 -12.04 13.25
N ALA A 19 2.40 -12.48 12.93
CA ALA A 19 3.62 -11.78 13.34
C ALA A 19 3.63 -10.34 12.81
N PHE A 20 3.33 -10.14 11.52
CA PHE A 20 3.29 -8.81 10.92
C PHE A 20 2.25 -7.90 11.58
N ARG A 21 1.03 -8.38 11.81
CA ARG A 21 0.01 -7.61 12.53
C ARG A 21 0.44 -7.27 13.94
N THR A 22 1.11 -8.20 14.63
CA THR A 22 1.67 -7.97 15.96
C THR A 22 2.75 -6.90 15.95
N GLU A 23 3.61 -6.86 14.94
CA GLU A 23 4.61 -5.80 14.80
C GLU A 23 3.97 -4.43 14.58
N ILE A 24 2.98 -4.35 13.67
CA ILE A 24 2.22 -3.12 13.43
C ILE A 24 1.51 -2.65 14.71
N ALA A 25 0.90 -3.57 15.46
CA ALA A 25 0.24 -3.27 16.73
C ALA A 25 1.17 -2.88 17.88
N ARG A 26 2.48 -3.13 17.76
CA ARG A 26 3.48 -2.61 18.72
C ARG A 26 3.87 -1.17 18.45
N VAL A 27 3.73 -0.72 17.21
CA VAL A 27 4.11 0.62 16.77
C VAL A 27 2.90 1.57 16.81
N LEU A 28 1.72 1.06 16.48
CA LEU A 28 0.47 1.82 16.43
C LEU A 28 -0.37 1.61 17.69
N ASP A 29 -1.01 2.68 18.15
CA ASP A 29 -2.03 2.61 19.20
C ASP A 29 -3.35 2.00 18.67
N ASP A 30 -4.22 1.53 19.58
CA ASP A 30 -5.52 0.92 19.23
C ASP A 30 -6.34 1.79 18.25
N ARG A 31 -6.35 3.11 18.47
CA ARG A 31 -7.07 4.06 17.60
C ARG A 31 -6.50 4.11 16.18
N GLN A 32 -5.19 3.97 16.03
CA GLN A 32 -4.54 3.95 14.73
C GLN A 32 -4.78 2.61 14.04
N LEU A 33 -4.80 1.51 14.79
CA LEU A 33 -5.16 0.19 14.26
C LEU A 33 -6.59 0.15 13.74
N GLU A 34 -7.56 0.71 14.47
CA GLU A 34 -8.96 0.79 14.02
C GLU A 34 -9.11 1.56 12.70
N ARG A 35 -8.37 2.66 12.55
CA ARG A 35 -8.30 3.45 11.31
C ARG A 35 -7.68 2.64 10.17
N LEU A 36 -6.55 1.99 10.44
CA LEU A 36 -5.85 1.16 9.46
C LEU A 36 -6.74 0.01 8.96
N THR A 37 -7.45 -0.66 9.88
CA THR A 37 -8.45 -1.70 9.59
C THR A 37 -9.61 -1.17 8.74
N SER A 38 -9.92 0.12 8.81
CA SER A 38 -10.94 0.78 7.99
C SER A 38 -10.41 1.26 6.63
N GLY A 39 -9.11 1.07 6.34
CA GLY A 39 -8.47 1.51 5.09
C GLY A 39 -7.83 2.89 5.15
N ASP A 40 -7.78 3.51 6.33
CA ASP A 40 -7.14 4.81 6.52
C ASP A 40 -5.62 4.61 6.72
N ALA A 41 -4.86 4.85 5.65
CA ALA A 41 -3.40 4.75 5.64
C ALA A 41 -2.71 5.92 6.37
N ASP A 42 -3.42 7.02 6.67
CA ASP A 42 -2.87 8.13 7.47
C ASP A 42 -2.66 7.75 8.93
N ALA A 43 -3.23 6.63 9.37
CA ALA A 43 -2.86 6.00 10.64
C ALA A 43 -1.34 5.75 10.76
N LEU A 44 -0.65 5.53 9.63
CA LEU A 44 0.78 5.27 9.54
C LEU A 44 1.65 6.53 9.35
N ASP A 45 1.06 7.74 9.30
CA ASP A 45 1.78 9.02 9.09
C ASP A 45 2.93 9.26 10.08
N LYS A 46 2.84 8.71 11.28
CA LYS A 46 3.88 8.83 12.31
C LYS A 46 5.06 7.88 12.14
N VAL A 47 4.90 6.86 11.28
CA VAL A 47 5.89 5.79 11.06
C VAL A 47 6.49 5.91 9.67
N LEU A 48 5.68 6.30 8.69
CA LEU A 48 6.05 6.38 7.28
C LEU A 48 5.69 7.76 6.74
N GLU A 49 6.69 8.47 6.23
CA GLU A 49 6.52 9.82 5.69
C GLU A 49 5.90 9.79 4.29
N ASP A 50 6.29 8.83 3.45
CA ASP A 50 5.79 8.69 2.08
C ASP A 50 4.37 8.09 2.08
N ARG A 51 3.44 8.73 1.38
CA ARG A 51 2.03 8.30 1.29
C ARG A 51 1.89 6.96 0.57
N LEU A 52 2.71 6.70 -0.43
CA LEU A 52 2.71 5.46 -1.19
C LEU A 52 3.17 4.29 -0.30
N ASP A 53 4.22 4.51 0.49
CA ASP A 53 4.70 3.51 1.47
C ASP A 53 3.62 3.20 2.51
N ARG A 54 2.93 4.23 3.01
CA ARG A 54 1.78 4.07 3.91
C ARG A 54 0.68 3.21 3.29
N LEU A 55 0.27 3.51 2.05
CA LEU A 55 -0.77 2.76 1.33
C LEU A 55 -0.36 1.31 1.08
N TYR A 56 0.92 1.06 0.76
CA TYR A 56 1.43 -0.29 0.58
C TYR A 56 1.35 -1.11 1.87
N VAL A 57 1.82 -0.55 2.98
CA VAL A 57 1.75 -1.22 4.29
C VAL A 57 0.30 -1.44 4.74
N ALA A 58 -0.58 -0.46 4.53
CA ALA A 58 -2.00 -0.59 4.81
C ALA A 58 -2.64 -1.75 4.01
N LYS A 59 -2.33 -1.84 2.71
CA LYS A 59 -2.79 -2.95 1.86
C LYS A 59 -2.32 -4.29 2.41
N VAL A 60 -1.02 -4.42 2.72
CA VAL A 60 -0.44 -5.65 3.24
C VAL A 60 -1.11 -6.04 4.56
N TYR A 61 -1.30 -5.09 5.48
CA TYR A 61 -1.98 -5.30 6.76
C TYR A 61 -3.42 -5.80 6.57
N LEU A 62 -4.18 -5.17 5.68
CA LEU A 62 -5.55 -5.58 5.37
C LEU A 62 -5.62 -6.97 4.70
N GLN A 63 -4.59 -7.36 3.96
CA GLN A 63 -4.47 -8.71 3.38
C GLN A 63 -3.99 -9.75 4.42
N SER A 64 -3.32 -9.32 5.49
CA SER A 64 -2.89 -10.20 6.58
C SER A 64 -4.08 -10.73 7.40
N ASP A 65 -5.18 -9.99 7.48
CA ASP A 65 -6.37 -10.43 8.21
C ASP A 65 -7.53 -10.83 7.30
N ALA A 66 -8.10 -12.01 7.53
CA ALA A 66 -9.18 -12.54 6.70
C ALA A 66 -10.48 -11.73 6.81
N ALA A 67 -10.72 -11.07 7.95
CA ALA A 67 -11.89 -10.23 8.15
C ALA A 67 -11.77 -8.92 7.37
N THR A 68 -10.56 -8.39 7.17
CA THR A 68 -10.32 -7.19 6.36
C THR A 68 -10.07 -7.48 4.89
N ALA A 69 -9.55 -8.67 4.55
CA ALA A 69 -9.14 -9.02 3.19
C ALA A 69 -10.27 -8.98 2.14
N ASN A 70 -11.53 -9.04 2.55
CA ASN A 70 -12.70 -9.01 1.65
C ASN A 70 -13.56 -7.74 1.78
N THR A 71 -13.04 -6.72 2.45
CA THR A 71 -13.80 -5.50 2.76
C THR A 71 -13.61 -4.41 1.72
N GLU A 72 -14.49 -3.41 1.75
CA GLU A 72 -14.35 -2.20 0.95
C GLU A 72 -13.08 -1.42 1.29
N ALA A 73 -12.61 -1.52 2.54
CA ALA A 73 -11.35 -0.91 2.98
C ALA A 73 -10.16 -1.34 2.12
N LEU A 74 -10.02 -2.64 1.83
CA LEU A 74 -8.93 -3.11 0.96
C LEU A 74 -9.06 -2.57 -0.47
N ARG A 75 -10.28 -2.50 -1.00
CA ARG A 75 -10.52 -1.98 -2.35
C ARG A 75 -10.17 -0.50 -2.44
N GLN A 76 -10.56 0.29 -1.44
CA GLN A 76 -10.22 1.71 -1.37
C GLN A 76 -8.71 1.93 -1.35
N VAL A 77 -7.98 1.20 -0.49
CA VAL A 77 -6.52 1.33 -0.41
C VAL A 77 -5.83 0.96 -1.72
N VAL A 78 -6.33 -0.07 -2.43
CA VAL A 78 -5.79 -0.46 -3.73
C VAL A 78 -6.06 0.62 -4.80
N ASP A 79 -7.23 1.25 -4.78
CA ASP A 79 -7.58 2.36 -5.69
C ASP A 79 -6.70 3.59 -5.42
N ASP A 80 -6.58 3.99 -4.15
CA ASP A 80 -5.73 5.11 -3.71
C ASP A 80 -4.25 4.87 -4.05
N LEU A 81 -3.79 3.62 -3.95
CA LEU A 81 -2.44 3.23 -4.34
C LEU A 81 -2.23 3.40 -5.85
N ALA A 82 -3.20 2.99 -6.67
CA ALA A 82 -3.13 3.17 -8.12
C ALA A 82 -3.11 4.66 -8.51
N ASP A 83 -3.92 5.49 -7.84
CA ASP A 83 -3.96 6.94 -8.06
C ASP A 83 -2.62 7.60 -7.67
N THR A 84 -2.07 7.24 -6.50
CA THR A 84 -0.81 7.79 -5.99
C THR A 84 0.39 7.38 -6.85
N GLU A 85 0.45 6.13 -7.33
CA GLU A 85 1.49 5.67 -8.27
C GLU A 85 1.45 6.48 -9.59
N TYR A 86 0.23 6.78 -10.06
CA TYR A 86 0.02 7.55 -11.29
C TYR A 86 0.49 9.00 -11.14
N GLU A 87 0.21 9.64 -9.99
CA GLU A 87 0.70 10.99 -9.68
C GLU A 87 2.24 11.06 -9.63
N LYS A 88 2.89 10.06 -9.02
CA LYS A 88 4.36 9.99 -8.90
C LYS A 88 5.04 9.79 -10.25
N HIS A 89 4.44 9.01 -11.16
CA HIS A 89 4.92 8.86 -12.53
C HIS A 89 4.81 10.16 -13.33
N ARG A 90 3.73 10.92 -13.17
CA ARG A 90 3.58 12.20 -13.85
C ARG A 90 4.67 13.19 -13.47
N ALA A 91 5.03 13.30 -12.17
CA ALA A 91 6.07 14.22 -11.72
C ALA A 91 7.47 13.91 -12.29
N THR A 92 7.72 12.65 -12.65
CA THR A 92 9.01 12.21 -13.21
C THR A 92 9.08 12.43 -14.73
N ASP A 93 7.95 12.31 -15.45
CA ASP A 93 7.92 12.44 -16.92
C ASP A 93 8.00 13.90 -17.41
N VAL A 94 7.54 14.88 -16.61
CA VAL A 94 7.65 16.31 -16.96
C VAL A 94 9.06 16.91 -16.87
N ASP A 95 10.04 16.20 -16.28
CA ASP A 95 11.45 16.65 -16.28
C ASP A 95 12.19 16.21 -17.57
N GLY A 96 11.64 15.23 -18.32
CA GLY A 96 12.28 14.65 -19.51
C GLY A 96 11.97 15.32 -20.87
N GLU A 97 11.00 16.24 -20.94
CA GLU A 97 10.53 16.79 -22.23
C GLU A 97 11.14 18.14 -22.66
N THR A 98 12.15 18.68 -21.96
CA THR A 98 12.84 19.91 -22.43
C THR A 98 14.09 19.68 -23.27
N GLU A 99 14.53 18.44 -23.48
CA GLU A 99 15.66 18.13 -24.37
C GLU A 99 15.22 17.64 -25.76
N ARG A 100 14.20 18.28 -26.35
CA ARG A 100 14.09 18.35 -27.82
C ARG A 100 15.10 19.36 -28.37
N GLY A 101 16.38 19.08 -28.18
CA GLY A 101 17.48 19.73 -28.88
C GLY A 101 17.83 18.94 -30.13
N GLN A 102 17.13 19.21 -31.22
CA GLN A 102 17.57 18.86 -32.57
C GLN A 102 19.05 19.28 -32.75
N VAL A 103 19.93 18.34 -33.06
CA VAL A 103 21.23 18.67 -33.66
C VAL A 103 21.46 17.83 -34.91
N HIS A 104 21.79 18.57 -35.96
CA HIS A 104 21.90 18.22 -37.37
C HIS A 104 22.97 17.17 -37.70
#